data_AF-A0A1L6MVE4-F1
#
_entry.id   AF-A0A1L6MVE4-F1
#
_cell.length_a   1.000
_cell.length_b   1.000
_cell.length_c   1.000
_cell.angle_alpha   90.00
_cell.angle_beta   90.00
_cell.angle_gamma   90.00
#
_symmetry.space_group_name_H-M   'P 1'
#
loop_
_entity.id
_entity.type
_entity.pdbx_description
1 polymer ?
#
loop_
_entity_poly.entity_id
_entity_poly.type
_entity_poly.pdbx_seq_one_letter_code
_entity_poly.pdbx_strand_id
1 'polypeptide(L)'
;MLDRYSTDERKYLKRIDIAFFLLLGLNQCTRARNDSEGTKSQERKDHYVSQFSASSEDAGSPSSSKPAEQDAGRIGKEDDPLALPQEQEDGDLKTRGKHLFEAILYDDCYRATDFLFPRDAFIATHQPADPKLWRKQVQVPFCKDIYFLHNRLKKKKNLTFMSLQLGYRIQLMKTLKEGWSQPAWEVQQAKLLFIHRGSVQKIDVGQMVGWKGNWYITKLRNRNKE
;
A
#
# COMPACT_ATOMS: atom_id res chain seq x y z
N MET A 1 -1.54 -34.17 -2.41
CA MET A 1 -2.67 -33.83 -3.31
C MET A 1 -2.61 -32.34 -3.69
N LEU A 2 -1.48 -31.88 -4.23
CA LEU A 2 -1.29 -30.52 -4.73
C LEU A 2 -0.36 -30.63 -5.93
N ASP A 3 -0.93 -31.01 -7.06
CA ASP A 3 -0.24 -31.03 -8.33
C ASP A 3 -1.20 -30.44 -9.38
N ARG A 4 -0.65 -29.70 -10.33
CA ARG A 4 -1.31 -28.93 -11.42
C ARG A 4 -1.65 -27.47 -11.14
N TYR A 5 -0.63 -26.61 -11.12
CA TYR A 5 -0.79 -25.27 -11.71
C TYR A 5 -0.26 -25.28 -13.15
N SER A 6 -1.20 -25.00 -14.05
CA SER A 6 -1.14 -25.10 -15.50
C SER A 6 0.02 -24.32 -16.14
N THR A 7 0.74 -24.99 -17.02
CA THR A 7 1.85 -24.47 -17.85
C THR A 7 1.40 -23.41 -18.87
N ASP A 8 0.11 -23.11 -18.96
CA ASP A 8 -0.51 -22.30 -20.01
C ASP A 8 -0.46 -20.78 -19.75
N GLU A 9 -0.20 -20.34 -18.51
CA GLU A 9 -0.19 -18.90 -18.18
C GLU A 9 1.08 -18.14 -18.66
N ARG A 10 2.15 -18.83 -19.09
CA ARG A 10 3.37 -18.15 -19.61
C ARG A 10 3.18 -17.52 -20.99
N LYS A 11 2.17 -17.90 -21.76
CA LYS A 11 1.94 -17.37 -23.14
C LYS A 11 1.16 -16.06 -23.17
N TYR A 12 0.40 -15.74 -22.13
CA TYR A 12 -0.46 -14.55 -22.12
C TYR A 12 0.27 -13.24 -21.79
N LEU A 13 1.45 -13.32 -21.17
CA LEU A 13 2.22 -12.12 -20.82
C LEU A 13 3.04 -11.56 -22.00
N LYS A 14 3.34 -12.35 -23.04
CA LYS A 14 4.10 -11.86 -24.23
C LYS A 14 3.26 -11.10 -25.26
N ARG A 15 1.93 -11.12 -25.16
CA ARG A 15 1.03 -10.49 -26.15
C ARG A 15 0.54 -9.09 -25.76
N ILE A 16 0.77 -8.65 -24.53
CA ILE A 16 0.36 -7.31 -24.06
C ILE A 16 1.40 -6.22 -24.44
N ASP A 17 2.60 -6.63 -24.90
CA ASP A 17 3.74 -5.74 -25.13
C ASP A 17 3.68 -4.82 -26.38
N ILE A 18 2.76 -5.01 -27.33
CA ILE A 18 2.78 -4.22 -28.58
C ILE A 18 1.70 -3.13 -28.62
N ALA A 19 0.54 -3.32 -27.97
CA ALA A 19 -0.59 -2.40 -28.14
C ALA A 19 -0.47 -1.10 -27.31
N PHE A 20 0.32 -1.09 -26.23
CA PHE A 20 0.34 0.07 -25.31
C PHE A 20 1.50 1.04 -25.57
N PHE A 21 2.54 0.62 -26.29
CA PHE A 21 3.70 1.47 -26.59
C PHE A 21 3.42 2.53 -27.69
N LEU A 22 2.35 2.37 -28.47
CA LEU A 22 1.95 3.34 -29.50
C LEU A 22 1.02 4.46 -28.99
N LEU A 23 0.46 4.37 -27.78
CA LEU A 23 -0.56 5.32 -27.32
C LEU A 23 -0.03 6.43 -26.39
N LEU A 24 1.24 6.41 -25.99
CA LEU A 24 1.83 7.41 -25.08
C LEU A 24 2.82 8.38 -25.76
N GLY A 25 2.91 8.36 -27.10
CA GLY A 25 3.90 9.14 -27.85
C GLY A 25 3.47 10.50 -28.42
N LEU A 26 2.23 10.97 -28.21
CA LEU A 26 1.69 12.11 -28.99
C LEU A 26 0.90 13.17 -28.21
N ASN A 27 1.24 13.48 -26.95
CA ASN A 27 0.53 14.56 -26.22
C ASN A 27 1.45 15.55 -25.50
N GLN A 28 2.41 16.11 -26.23
CA GLN A 28 3.03 17.38 -25.84
C GLN A 28 3.07 18.34 -27.03
N CYS A 29 2.01 19.13 -27.20
CA CYS A 29 2.04 20.49 -27.78
C CYS A 29 0.61 21.02 -28.00
N THR A 30 0.16 21.96 -27.15
CA THR A 30 -0.60 23.18 -27.48
C THR A 30 -0.94 23.87 -26.14
N ARG A 31 -0.27 24.95 -25.73
CA ARG A 31 -0.32 26.34 -26.22
C ARG A 31 -1.51 27.13 -25.66
N ALA A 32 -1.12 28.08 -24.79
CA ALA A 32 -1.60 29.45 -24.63
C ALA A 32 -3.01 29.76 -24.08
N ARG A 33 -2.99 30.51 -22.97
CA ARG A 33 -3.47 31.90 -22.83
C ARG A 33 -4.95 32.14 -23.13
N ASN A 34 -5.70 32.54 -22.10
CA ASN A 34 -6.61 33.69 -22.14
C ASN A 34 -7.03 34.10 -20.72
N ASP A 35 -6.62 35.31 -20.35
CA ASP A 35 -7.29 36.18 -19.39
C ASP A 35 -8.50 36.83 -20.08
N SER A 36 -9.64 36.95 -19.39
CA SER A 36 -10.35 38.23 -19.17
C SER A 36 -11.83 38.06 -18.74
N GLU A 37 -12.13 38.71 -17.61
CA GLU A 37 -13.28 39.61 -17.35
C GLU A 37 -14.77 39.19 -17.44
N GLY A 38 -15.55 39.69 -16.47
CA GLY A 38 -16.98 40.02 -16.64
C GLY A 38 -17.91 39.32 -15.65
N THR A 39 -18.04 39.79 -14.40
CA THR A 39 -19.04 40.75 -13.87
C THR A 39 -20.51 40.29 -13.76
N LYS A 40 -21.02 40.47 -12.52
CA LYS A 40 -22.39 40.91 -12.12
C LYS A 40 -23.56 39.90 -12.03
N SER A 41 -23.96 39.72 -10.76
CA SER A 41 -25.24 40.21 -10.19
C SER A 41 -26.40 39.25 -9.92
N GLN A 42 -27.10 39.65 -8.85
CA GLN A 42 -28.47 39.36 -8.40
C GLN A 42 -28.69 38.07 -7.59
N GLU A 43 -28.88 38.10 -6.26
CA GLU A 43 -29.85 38.80 -5.38
C GLU A 43 -31.18 38.03 -5.24
N ARG A 44 -31.63 37.93 -3.97
CA ARG A 44 -32.96 37.55 -3.43
C ARG A 44 -33.15 36.06 -3.10
N LYS A 45 -33.74 35.65 -1.97
CA LYS A 45 -34.39 36.33 -0.83
C LYS A 45 -34.66 35.30 0.28
N ASP A 46 -34.54 35.74 1.53
CA ASP A 46 -35.51 35.63 2.62
C ASP A 46 -35.99 34.27 3.19
N HIS A 47 -35.87 34.22 4.53
CA HIS A 47 -36.81 33.64 5.50
C HIS A 47 -36.88 32.11 5.70
N TYR A 48 -36.36 31.64 6.85
CA TYR A 48 -37.22 31.02 7.86
C TYR A 48 -36.62 31.14 9.26
N VAL A 49 -37.41 31.71 10.18
CA VAL A 49 -37.17 31.81 11.62
C VAL A 49 -38.06 30.77 12.31
N SER A 50 -37.50 29.96 13.21
CA SER A 50 -38.17 29.51 14.44
C SER A 50 -37.14 28.77 15.31
N GLN A 51 -36.62 29.37 16.38
CA GLN A 51 -37.18 29.33 17.73
C GLN A 51 -37.47 27.91 18.24
N PHE A 52 -36.57 27.39 19.07
CA PHE A 52 -36.92 26.59 20.23
C PHE A 52 -36.11 27.08 21.43
N SER A 53 -36.84 27.40 22.50
CA SER A 53 -36.35 27.90 23.78
C SER A 53 -35.94 26.77 24.73
N ALA A 54 -34.85 27.04 25.45
CA ALA A 54 -34.51 26.75 26.85
C ALA A 54 -35.02 25.49 27.60
N SER A 55 -34.06 24.78 28.22
CA SER A 55 -34.00 24.35 29.64
C SER A 55 -32.60 23.72 29.85
N SER A 56 -31.63 24.32 30.56
CA SER A 56 -31.41 24.42 32.03
C SER A 56 -31.26 23.07 32.75
N GLU A 57 -30.12 22.92 33.45
CA GLU A 57 -29.66 21.90 34.45
C GLU A 57 -28.31 21.30 33.98
N ASP A 58 -27.15 21.87 34.31
CA ASP A 58 -26.45 21.99 35.61
C ASP A 58 -26.25 20.65 36.35
N ALA A 59 -25.07 20.06 36.17
CA ALA A 59 -24.43 19.15 37.12
C ALA A 59 -22.93 19.03 36.78
N GLY A 60 -22.14 19.98 37.29
CA GLY A 60 -20.68 19.87 37.34
C GLY A 60 -20.22 18.83 38.36
N SER A 61 -19.39 17.89 37.90
CA SER A 61 -18.54 16.95 38.67
C SER A 61 -17.41 17.68 39.45
N PRO A 62 -16.51 17.04 40.22
CA PRO A 62 -16.40 15.62 40.66
C PRO A 62 -16.05 15.45 42.16
N SER A 63 -16.19 14.23 42.71
CA SER A 63 -15.54 13.84 43.97
C SER A 63 -14.49 12.75 43.72
N SER A 64 -13.35 12.96 44.36
CA SER A 64 -12.06 12.29 44.22
C SER A 64 -12.07 10.79 44.54
N SER A 65 -11.31 10.02 43.76
CA SER A 65 -10.52 8.89 44.26
C SER A 65 -9.48 8.44 43.22
N LYS A 66 -8.22 8.80 43.47
CA LYS A 66 -7.05 7.93 43.23
C LYS A 66 -6.80 7.18 44.56
N PRO A 67 -6.08 6.04 44.63
CA PRO A 67 -5.08 5.55 43.67
C PRO A 67 -5.12 4.03 43.37
N ALA A 68 -4.59 3.60 42.23
CA ALA A 68 -3.96 2.28 42.10
C ALA A 68 -2.94 2.33 40.96
N GLU A 69 -1.69 2.38 41.41
CA GLU A 69 -0.48 2.09 40.65
C GLU A 69 -0.37 0.57 40.55
N GLN A 70 -0.34 0.05 39.32
CA GLN A 70 0.19 -1.25 38.85
C GLN A 70 -0.56 -1.68 37.59
N ASP A 71 0.08 -1.55 36.43
CA ASP A 71 0.59 -2.72 35.71
C ASP A 71 1.15 -2.27 34.35
N ALA A 72 2.47 -2.08 34.33
CA ALA A 72 3.23 -2.00 33.10
C ALA A 72 3.33 -3.42 32.54
N GLY A 73 2.39 -3.82 31.68
CA GLY A 73 2.46 -5.19 31.17
C GLY A 73 1.28 -5.69 30.36
N ARG A 74 0.48 -4.84 29.70
CA ARG A 74 -0.52 -5.38 28.76
C ARG A 74 0.13 -5.64 27.41
N ILE A 75 0.75 -6.81 27.28
CA ILE A 75 0.99 -7.47 26.00
C ILE A 75 -0.36 -7.45 25.27
N GLY A 76 -0.44 -6.66 24.19
CA GLY A 76 -1.61 -6.64 23.33
C GLY A 76 -1.87 -8.06 22.86
N LYS A 77 -3.14 -8.48 22.91
CA LYS A 77 -3.58 -9.74 22.32
C LYS A 77 -2.96 -9.86 20.92
N GLU A 78 -2.31 -10.98 20.63
CA GLU A 78 -1.65 -11.29 19.35
C GLU A 78 -2.61 -11.24 18.14
N ASP A 79 -3.91 -11.09 18.38
CA ASP A 79 -4.98 -11.06 17.38
C ASP A 79 -5.73 -9.72 17.25
N ASP A 80 -5.24 -8.61 17.82
CA ASP A 80 -5.85 -7.30 17.53
C ASP A 80 -5.42 -6.82 16.12
N PRO A 81 -6.34 -6.73 15.13
CA PRO A 81 -6.00 -6.28 13.79
C PRO A 81 -5.52 -4.81 13.74
N LEU A 82 -5.72 -4.06 14.83
CA LEU A 82 -5.27 -2.68 14.99
C LEU A 82 -3.94 -2.56 15.74
N ALA A 83 -3.39 -3.64 16.29
CA ALA A 83 -2.04 -3.60 16.85
C ALA A 83 -1.04 -3.26 15.74
N LEU A 84 -0.10 -2.35 16.03
CA LEU A 84 1.02 -2.10 15.13
C LEU A 84 1.70 -3.45 14.87
N PRO A 85 1.84 -3.89 13.60
CA PRO A 85 2.63 -5.06 13.32
C PRO A 85 4.01 -4.80 13.91
N GLN A 86 4.45 -5.67 14.82
CA GLN A 86 5.78 -5.56 15.38
C GLN A 86 6.77 -5.48 14.21
N GLU A 87 7.88 -4.77 14.40
CA GLU A 87 9.07 -5.00 13.57
C GLU A 87 9.42 -6.46 13.82
N GLN A 88 8.85 -7.36 13.00
CA GLN A 88 8.94 -8.79 13.25
C GLN A 88 10.41 -9.14 13.35
N GLU A 89 10.73 -10.10 14.23
CA GLU A 89 12.06 -10.65 14.39
C GLU A 89 12.75 -10.69 13.02
N ASP A 90 13.92 -10.03 12.94
CA ASP A 90 14.63 -9.72 11.70
C ASP A 90 14.73 -10.89 10.71
N GLY A 91 14.59 -12.15 11.17
CA GLY A 91 14.61 -13.36 10.36
C GLY A 91 13.51 -13.49 9.31
N ASP A 92 12.23 -13.32 9.66
CA ASP A 92 11.13 -13.64 8.73
C ASP A 92 10.95 -12.57 7.65
N LEU A 93 10.97 -11.29 8.04
CA LEU A 93 10.92 -10.17 7.10
C LEU A 93 12.11 -10.19 6.13
N LYS A 94 13.31 -10.54 6.61
CA LYS A 94 14.51 -10.68 5.78
C LYS A 94 14.40 -11.86 4.82
N THR A 95 13.81 -12.97 5.24
CA THR A 95 13.59 -14.15 4.38
C THR A 95 12.65 -13.82 3.23
N ARG A 96 11.50 -13.19 3.52
CA ARG A 96 10.56 -12.73 2.49
C ARG A 96 11.17 -11.64 1.59
N GLY A 97 11.98 -10.74 2.16
CA GLY A 97 12.76 -9.75 1.40
C GLY A 97 13.77 -10.39 0.44
N LYS A 98 14.40 -11.50 0.84
CA LYS A 98 15.28 -12.29 -0.03
C LYS A 98 14.51 -12.93 -1.17
N HIS A 99 13.34 -13.52 -0.91
CA HIS A 99 12.47 -14.07 -1.95
C HIS A 99 12.02 -13.02 -2.96
N LEU A 100 11.68 -11.80 -2.49
CA LEU A 100 11.41 -10.66 -3.37
C LEU A 100 12.61 -10.32 -4.26
N PHE A 101 13.81 -10.29 -3.69
CA PHE A 101 15.02 -10.02 -4.45
C PHE A 101 15.29 -11.09 -5.50
N GLU A 102 15.16 -12.37 -5.14
CA GLU A 102 15.30 -13.50 -6.07
C GLU A 102 14.23 -13.44 -7.19
N ALA A 103 12.99 -13.09 -6.87
CA ALA A 103 11.92 -12.89 -7.86
C ALA A 103 12.30 -11.83 -8.90
N ILE A 104 12.94 -10.73 -8.48
CA ILE A 104 13.43 -9.68 -9.38
C ILE A 104 14.63 -10.17 -10.22
N LEU A 105 15.53 -10.97 -9.65
CA LEU A 105 16.68 -11.49 -10.38
C LEU A 105 16.27 -12.48 -11.48
N TYR A 106 15.31 -13.37 -11.18
CA TYR A 106 14.88 -14.43 -12.08
C TYR A 106 13.66 -14.09 -12.93
N ASP A 107 13.12 -12.87 -12.81
CA ASP A 107 11.89 -12.45 -13.49
C ASP A 107 10.69 -13.37 -13.20
N ASP A 108 10.58 -13.81 -11.95
CA ASP A 108 9.61 -14.82 -11.52
C ASP A 108 8.84 -14.31 -10.31
N CYS A 109 7.69 -13.68 -10.57
CA CYS A 109 6.88 -13.09 -9.51
C CYS A 109 6.29 -14.11 -8.53
N TYR A 110 6.23 -15.40 -8.89
CA TYR A 110 5.68 -16.43 -8.02
C TYR A 110 6.62 -16.79 -6.86
N ARG A 111 7.90 -16.43 -6.94
CA ARG A 111 8.86 -16.66 -5.85
C ARG A 111 8.61 -15.79 -4.63
N ALA A 112 7.96 -14.64 -4.81
CA ALA A 112 7.72 -13.65 -3.77
C ALA A 112 6.23 -13.56 -3.38
N THR A 113 5.47 -14.64 -3.58
CA THR A 113 4.03 -14.69 -3.24
C THR A 113 3.78 -14.69 -1.74
N ASP A 114 4.73 -15.16 -0.96
CA ASP A 114 4.77 -15.09 0.50
C ASP A 114 4.81 -13.64 1.01
N PHE A 115 5.38 -12.73 0.22
CA PHE A 115 5.47 -11.31 0.55
C PHE A 115 4.38 -10.46 -0.10
N LEU A 116 3.60 -11.03 -1.01
CA LEU A 116 2.46 -10.39 -1.64
C LEU A 116 1.28 -10.33 -0.66
N PHE A 117 0.50 -9.24 -0.70
CA PHE A 117 -0.69 -9.12 0.13
C PHE A 117 -1.68 -10.29 -0.11
N PRO A 118 -2.02 -11.08 0.94
CA PRO A 118 -2.83 -12.29 0.77
C PRO A 118 -4.22 -11.98 0.22
N ARG A 119 -4.75 -12.91 -0.57
CA ARG A 119 -6.10 -12.81 -1.13
C ARG A 119 -7.16 -12.72 -0.05
N ASP A 120 -7.01 -13.52 1.00
CA ASP A 120 -7.96 -13.56 2.12
C ASP A 120 -7.97 -12.24 2.89
N ALA A 121 -6.78 -11.62 3.04
CA ALA A 121 -6.65 -10.29 3.63
C ALA A 121 -7.38 -9.25 2.78
N PHE A 122 -7.21 -9.28 1.46
CA PHE A 122 -7.91 -8.37 0.55
C PHE A 122 -9.42 -8.49 0.62
N ILE A 123 -9.96 -9.71 0.67
CA ILE A 123 -11.40 -9.94 0.79
C ILE A 123 -11.92 -9.42 2.14
N ALA A 124 -11.15 -9.57 3.21
CA ALA A 124 -11.54 -9.07 4.54
C ALA A 124 -11.49 -7.54 4.63
N THR A 125 -10.52 -6.90 3.97
CA THR A 125 -10.25 -5.48 4.15
C THR A 125 -10.77 -4.57 3.03
N HIS A 126 -11.23 -5.10 1.89
CA HIS A 126 -11.75 -4.30 0.77
C HIS A 126 -13.25 -4.49 0.53
N GLN A 127 -13.89 -3.44 0.03
CA GLN A 127 -15.26 -3.45 -0.44
C GLN A 127 -15.34 -2.93 -1.89
N PRO A 128 -15.93 -3.68 -2.84
CA PRO A 128 -16.54 -5.00 -2.68
C PRO A 128 -15.48 -6.10 -2.50
N ALA A 129 -15.83 -7.11 -1.71
CA ALA A 129 -15.00 -8.28 -1.46
C ALA A 129 -14.96 -9.25 -2.66
N ASP A 130 -14.46 -8.78 -3.81
CA ASP A 130 -14.34 -9.56 -5.05
C ASP A 130 -12.90 -10.11 -5.20
N PRO A 131 -12.73 -11.44 -5.21
CA PRO A 131 -11.42 -12.04 -5.41
C PRO A 131 -10.80 -11.78 -6.79
N LYS A 132 -11.60 -11.42 -7.80
CA LYS A 132 -11.09 -11.03 -9.13
C LYS A 132 -10.41 -9.67 -9.08
N LEU A 133 -10.86 -8.77 -8.20
CA LEU A 133 -10.22 -7.47 -8.00
C LEU A 133 -8.83 -7.62 -7.39
N TRP A 134 -8.63 -8.56 -6.46
CA TRP A 134 -7.31 -8.86 -5.92
C TRP A 134 -6.29 -9.18 -7.02
N ARG A 135 -6.64 -10.06 -7.97
CA ARG A 135 -5.74 -10.40 -9.09
C ARG A 135 -5.42 -9.17 -9.94
N LYS A 136 -6.42 -8.33 -10.23
CA LYS A 136 -6.27 -7.12 -11.07
C LYS A 136 -5.49 -5.99 -10.39
N GLN A 137 -5.67 -5.79 -9.09
CA GLN A 137 -5.14 -4.64 -8.35
C GLN A 137 -3.83 -4.94 -7.61
N VAL A 138 -3.63 -6.19 -7.20
CA VAL A 138 -2.47 -6.61 -6.42
C VAL A 138 -1.54 -7.46 -7.28
N GLN A 139 -1.98 -8.65 -7.71
CA GLN A 139 -1.11 -9.64 -8.36
C GLN A 139 -0.55 -9.17 -9.71
N VAL A 140 -1.40 -8.70 -10.63
CA VAL A 140 -0.97 -8.27 -11.96
C VAL A 140 -0.01 -7.07 -11.90
N PRO A 141 -0.32 -5.99 -11.15
CA PRO A 141 0.61 -4.88 -10.93
C PRO A 141 1.93 -5.33 -10.32
N PHE A 142 1.89 -6.23 -9.34
CA PHE A 142 3.10 -6.76 -8.70
C PHE A 142 4.01 -7.49 -9.69
N CYS A 143 3.48 -8.42 -10.50
CA CYS A 143 4.26 -9.12 -11.51
C CYS A 143 4.83 -8.15 -12.57
N LYS A 144 4.05 -7.13 -12.98
CA LYS A 144 4.54 -6.08 -13.88
C LYS A 144 5.70 -5.31 -13.27
N ASP A 145 5.57 -4.88 -12.02
CA ASP A 145 6.62 -4.12 -11.33
C ASP A 145 7.90 -4.96 -11.16
N ILE A 146 7.79 -6.27 -10.88
CA ILE A 146 8.93 -7.21 -10.88
C ILE A 146 9.61 -7.24 -12.24
N TYR A 147 8.85 -7.39 -13.33
CA TYR A 147 9.40 -7.40 -14.68
C TYR A 147 10.12 -6.09 -15.04
N PHE A 148 9.56 -4.94 -14.64
CA PHE A 148 10.22 -3.65 -14.82
C PHE A 148 11.52 -3.55 -14.03
N LEU A 149 11.52 -3.99 -12.77
CA LEU A 149 12.71 -3.99 -11.92
C LEU A 149 13.78 -4.95 -12.45
N HIS A 150 13.38 -6.14 -12.91
CA HIS A 150 14.25 -7.10 -13.57
C HIS A 150 14.91 -6.47 -14.80
N ASN A 151 14.13 -5.84 -15.68
CA ASN A 151 14.65 -5.17 -16.86
C ASN A 151 15.65 -4.05 -16.55
N ARG A 152 15.47 -3.36 -15.43
CA ARG A 152 16.42 -2.33 -14.95
C ARG A 152 17.70 -2.94 -14.37
N LEU A 153 17.62 -4.12 -13.78
CA LEU A 153 18.73 -4.77 -13.06
C LEU A 153 19.45 -5.85 -13.88
N LYS A 154 18.87 -6.39 -14.95
CA LYS A 154 19.44 -7.50 -15.73
C LYS A 154 20.83 -7.22 -16.34
N LYS A 155 21.18 -5.94 -16.51
CA LYS A 155 22.52 -5.52 -16.98
C LYS A 155 23.58 -5.53 -15.85
N LYS A 156 23.16 -5.53 -14.60
CA LYS A 156 24.01 -5.54 -13.41
C LYS A 156 24.31 -7.00 -13.03
N LYS A 157 25.58 -7.34 -12.92
CA LYS A 157 26.06 -8.68 -12.50
C LYS A 157 26.41 -8.65 -11.01
N ASN A 158 26.37 -9.81 -10.35
CA ASN A 158 26.77 -10.00 -8.94
C ASN A 158 26.01 -9.08 -7.98
N LEU A 159 24.69 -9.23 -7.97
CA LEU A 159 23.78 -8.53 -7.08
C LEU A 159 23.57 -9.37 -5.81
N THR A 160 23.87 -8.81 -4.64
CA THR A 160 23.73 -9.52 -3.35
C THR A 160 22.70 -8.83 -2.49
N PHE A 161 21.71 -9.58 -1.99
CA PHE A 161 20.72 -9.06 -1.05
C PHE A 161 21.38 -8.67 0.29
N MET A 162 20.99 -7.53 0.86
CA MET A 162 21.52 -7.06 2.16
C MET A 162 20.43 -7.08 3.23
N SER A 163 19.41 -6.25 3.08
CA SER A 163 18.31 -6.15 4.03
C SER A 163 17.10 -5.47 3.41
N LEU A 164 15.94 -5.63 4.04
CA LEU A 164 14.75 -4.84 3.78
C LEU A 164 14.54 -3.91 4.98
N GLN A 165 14.42 -2.61 4.72
CA GLN A 165 14.15 -1.61 5.75
C GLN A 165 12.72 -1.10 5.61
N LEU A 166 11.95 -1.18 6.69
CA LEU A 166 10.66 -0.50 6.80
C LEU A 166 10.90 1.02 6.77
N GLY A 167 10.02 1.73 6.05
CA GLY A 167 10.09 3.19 5.96
C GLY A 167 9.59 3.85 7.25
N TYR A 168 9.99 5.10 7.47
CA TYR A 168 9.55 5.90 8.63
C TYR A 168 8.10 6.40 8.52
N ARG A 169 7.46 6.27 7.35
CA ARG A 169 6.09 6.72 7.11
C ARG A 169 5.11 5.60 7.41
N ILE A 170 4.99 5.27 8.69
CA ILE A 170 3.96 4.35 9.20
C ILE A 170 2.72 5.17 9.52
N GLN A 171 1.60 4.86 8.87
CA GLN A 171 0.34 5.58 9.02
C GLN A 171 -0.80 4.59 9.16
N LEU A 172 -1.76 4.89 10.04
CA LEU A 172 -3.02 4.16 10.06
C LEU A 172 -3.90 4.71 8.94
N MET A 173 -4.23 3.87 7.95
CA MET A 173 -5.14 4.26 6.88
C MET A 173 -6.53 4.53 7.48
N LYS A 174 -7.03 5.75 7.29
CA LYS A 174 -8.41 6.09 7.65
C LYS A 174 -9.36 5.41 6.65
N THR A 175 -10.27 4.60 7.17
CA THR A 175 -11.37 3.99 6.40
C THR A 175 -12.16 5.07 5.64
N LEU A 176 -12.65 4.69 4.45
CA LEU A 176 -13.38 5.47 3.42
C LEU A 176 -12.59 6.04 2.22
N LYS A 177 -11.28 6.22 2.27
CA LYS A 177 -10.50 6.56 1.05
C LYS A 177 -9.89 5.28 0.49
N GLU A 178 -10.11 5.01 -0.80
CA GLU A 178 -9.47 3.91 -1.57
C GLU A 178 -10.07 2.48 -1.48
N GLY A 179 -11.33 2.31 -1.06
CA GLY A 179 -12.02 1.00 -1.16
C GLY A 179 -11.72 0.02 -0.02
N TRP A 180 -11.08 0.49 1.05
CA TRP A 180 -10.87 -0.26 2.29
C TRP A 180 -12.12 -0.18 3.20
N SER A 181 -12.56 -1.33 3.71
CA SER A 181 -13.65 -1.48 4.68
C SER A 181 -13.20 -1.30 6.12
N GLN A 182 -11.95 -1.64 6.42
CA GLN A 182 -11.36 -1.61 7.76
C GLN A 182 -10.06 -0.79 7.77
N PRO A 183 -9.72 -0.13 8.89
CA PRO A 183 -8.47 0.59 9.01
C PRO A 183 -7.32 -0.43 9.05
N ALA A 184 -6.24 -0.13 8.34
CA ALA A 184 -5.05 -0.98 8.33
C ALA A 184 -3.81 -0.11 8.41
N TRP A 185 -2.76 -0.64 9.04
CA TRP A 185 -1.47 0.00 9.07
C TRP A 185 -0.82 -0.05 7.69
N GLU A 186 -0.35 1.10 7.22
CA GLU A 186 0.38 1.24 5.97
C GLU A 186 1.78 1.77 6.26
N VAL A 187 2.77 1.20 5.58
CA VAL A 187 4.10 1.80 5.46
C VAL A 187 4.32 2.21 4.02
N GLN A 188 4.67 3.48 3.82
CA GLN A 188 5.13 3.98 2.53
C GLN A 188 6.66 4.09 2.49
N GLN A 189 7.23 3.94 1.30
CA GLN A 189 8.67 4.16 1.05
C GLN A 189 9.59 3.21 1.82
N ALA A 190 9.20 1.95 1.97
CA ALA A 190 10.13 0.91 2.42
C ALA A 190 11.27 0.74 1.39
N LYS A 191 12.43 0.23 1.81
CA LYS A 191 13.63 0.15 0.97
C LYS A 191 14.21 -1.25 0.99
N LEU A 192 14.36 -1.83 -0.18
CA LEU A 192 15.13 -3.07 -0.37
C LEU A 192 16.58 -2.69 -0.69
N LEU A 193 17.50 -3.04 0.20
CA LEU A 193 18.91 -2.74 0.05
C LEU A 193 19.66 -3.96 -0.50
N PHE A 194 20.55 -3.71 -1.46
CA PHE A 194 21.38 -4.72 -2.09
C PHE A 194 22.77 -4.16 -2.42
N ILE A 195 23.76 -5.02 -2.51
CA ILE A 195 25.13 -4.67 -2.87
C ILE A 195 25.33 -4.92 -4.37
N HIS A 196 25.93 -3.95 -5.04
CA HIS A 196 26.39 -4.07 -6.42
C HIS A 196 27.79 -3.45 -6.53
N ARG A 197 28.79 -4.25 -6.92
CA ARG A 197 30.20 -3.82 -7.03
C ARG A 197 30.72 -3.13 -5.76
N GLY A 198 30.40 -3.67 -4.59
CA GLY A 198 30.84 -3.11 -3.30
C GLY A 198 30.10 -1.85 -2.85
N SER A 199 29.17 -1.32 -3.65
CA SER A 199 28.32 -0.18 -3.26
C SER A 199 26.92 -0.64 -2.88
N VAL A 200 26.37 -0.07 -1.81
CA VAL A 200 24.97 -0.28 -1.41
C VAL A 200 24.07 0.48 -2.38
N GLN A 201 23.09 -0.22 -2.91
CA GLN A 201 22.05 0.28 -3.79
C GLN A 201 20.70 0.00 -3.13
N LYS A 202 19.68 0.77 -3.54
CA LYS A 202 18.33 0.68 -2.99
C LYS A 202 17.28 0.54 -4.08
N ILE A 203 16.24 -0.23 -3.77
CA ILE A 203 14.97 -0.25 -4.51
C ILE A 203 13.90 0.27 -3.56
N ASP A 204 13.18 1.31 -3.98
CA ASP A 204 12.06 1.83 -3.20
C ASP A 204 10.85 0.92 -3.41
N VAL A 205 10.25 0.49 -2.30
CA VAL A 205 8.98 -0.23 -2.21
C VAL A 205 7.89 0.79 -1.91
N GLY A 206 6.88 0.86 -2.78
CA GLY A 206 5.87 1.90 -2.75
C GLY A 206 4.98 1.85 -1.52
N GLN A 207 4.31 0.72 -1.30
CA GLN A 207 3.29 0.54 -0.26
C GLN A 207 3.35 -0.87 0.32
N MET A 208 3.42 -0.94 1.64
CA MET A 208 3.26 -2.14 2.44
C MET A 208 2.08 -1.98 3.40
N VAL A 209 1.36 -3.06 3.66
CA VAL A 209 0.21 -3.07 4.57
C VAL A 209 0.40 -4.15 5.62
N GLY A 210 0.08 -3.80 6.86
CA GLY A 210 0.06 -4.69 8.00
C GLY A 210 -1.20 -5.55 8.03
N TRP A 211 -1.04 -6.85 8.20
CA TRP A 211 -2.14 -7.79 8.39
C TRP A 211 -1.71 -8.96 9.26
N LYS A 212 -2.49 -9.28 10.31
CA LYS A 212 -2.20 -10.38 11.26
C LYS A 212 -0.73 -10.38 11.74
N GLY A 213 -0.26 -9.23 12.21
CA GLY A 213 1.11 -9.06 12.72
C GLY A 213 2.23 -9.08 11.67
N ASN A 214 1.92 -9.22 10.38
CA ASN A 214 2.89 -9.31 9.29
C ASN A 214 2.81 -8.10 8.34
N TRP A 215 3.94 -7.74 7.73
CA TRP A 215 3.99 -6.72 6.68
C TRP A 215 3.98 -7.37 5.29
N TYR A 216 3.07 -6.92 4.42
CA TYR A 216 2.93 -7.42 3.06
C TYR A 216 3.01 -6.30 2.03
N ILE A 217 3.50 -6.61 0.83
CA ILE A 217 3.54 -5.66 -0.28
C ILE A 217 2.19 -5.62 -1.00
N THR A 218 1.66 -4.41 -1.15
CA THR A 218 0.50 -4.16 -2.03
C THR A 218 0.94 -3.51 -3.34
N LYS A 219 1.93 -2.60 -3.30
CA LYS A 219 2.47 -1.92 -4.49
C LYS A 219 3.99 -1.83 -4.39
N LEU A 220 4.71 -2.34 -5.40
CA LEU A 220 6.17 -2.24 -5.45
C LEU A 220 6.61 -0.85 -5.88
N ARG A 221 5.96 -0.25 -6.88
CA ARG A 221 6.31 1.10 -7.34
C ARG A 221 5.33 2.14 -6.80
N ASN A 222 5.86 3.22 -6.21
CA ASN A 222 5.07 4.41 -5.96
C ASN A 222 4.88 5.16 -7.28
N ARG A 223 3.65 5.14 -7.83
CA ARG A 223 3.31 5.84 -9.08
C ARG A 223 2.95 7.30 -8.86
N ASN A 224 2.88 7.75 -7.61
CA ASN A 224 2.42 9.09 -7.25
C ASN A 224 3.57 10.12 -7.15
N LYS A 225 4.70 9.87 -7.81
CA LYS A 225 5.75 10.87 -8.02
C LYS A 225 5.74 11.27 -9.49
N GLU A 226 4.85 12.20 -9.82
CA GLU A 226 5.05 13.16 -10.92
C GLU A 226 5.90 14.32 -10.41
#